data_AF-A0A2G5T8C8-F1
#
_entry.id   AF-A0A2G5T8C8-F1
#
_cell.length_a   1.000
_cell.length_b   1.000
_cell.length_c   1.000
_cell.angle_alpha   90.00
_cell.angle_beta   90.00
_cell.angle_gamma   90.00
#
_symmetry.space_group_name_H-M   'P 1'
#
loop_
_entity.id
_entity.type
_entity.pdbx_description
1 polymer ?
#
loop_
_entity_poly.entity_id
_entity_poly.type
_entity_poly.pdbx_seq_one_letter_code
_entity_poly.pdbx_strand_id
1 'polypeptide(L)'
;MCLKFVVTCPVVYQDPRSSLLFKLWLWCLGDILSEETYYTDLANLNGDVDYSLYGVEVKVNGYNEKQYQFTKDLTKRMVNFKIDKTRYDVVLASLMEALTDHALSQPISLCPYYYQLIVSDKTWSKKQLLAECDTVTLEDVQNFVKEMFSAFHLEIFVYGNSTEKEALELSKELVEILKTASPNPRPLYRNEHCRRREVQLNNGDEYIYRHLQTTHDIGCVDVSYQIGVQNTNDYAVLSLIDHLIEEPAFDTLRTKEALGYTVRSEFGSNCGVLFLSIIVQGPNSVDHVLERIEVFLETVRKEIEEMSQEEFEKQVSGVISELEMKPKTLSAQFHRFWYQIKCRQYDFADPEAEVNVLKTIKKEEVLAFYDRQEMLTLFQSKEV
;
A
#
# COMPACT_ATOMS: atom_id res chain seq x y z
N MET A 1 13.82 -19.53 -3.90
CA MET A 1 14.29 -18.17 -4.27
C MET A 1 13.06 -17.29 -4.43
N CYS A 2 13.19 -15.99 -4.17
CA CYS A 2 12.14 -15.00 -4.41
C CYS A 2 12.58 -14.11 -5.56
N LEU A 3 11.69 -13.92 -6.51
CA LEU A 3 11.90 -13.07 -7.67
C LEU A 3 10.69 -12.18 -7.85
N LYS A 4 10.95 -10.90 -8.13
CA LYS A 4 9.90 -9.95 -8.45
C LYS A 4 10.41 -8.96 -9.45
N PHE A 5 9.57 -8.61 -10.42
CA PHE A 5 9.84 -7.49 -11.30
C PHE A 5 8.61 -6.62 -11.49
N VAL A 6 8.84 -5.34 -11.73
CA VAL A 6 7.81 -4.35 -12.01
C VAL A 6 8.09 -3.76 -13.38
N VAL A 7 7.06 -3.76 -14.22
CA VAL A 7 7.05 -3.03 -15.49
C VAL A 7 6.29 -1.73 -15.25
N THR A 8 7.03 -0.63 -15.12
CA THR A 8 6.46 0.71 -14.98
C THR A 8 5.99 1.21 -16.35
N CYS A 9 4.72 1.56 -16.46
CA CYS A 9 4.03 2.07 -17.64
C CYS A 9 3.09 3.22 -17.24
N PRO A 10 3.52 4.50 -17.27
CA PRO A 10 2.77 5.62 -16.70
C PRO A 10 1.34 5.78 -17.24
N VAL A 11 1.08 5.31 -18.46
CA VAL A 11 -0.23 5.38 -19.13
C VAL A 11 -1.33 4.64 -18.33
N VAL A 12 -1.00 3.63 -17.52
CA VAL A 12 -1.99 2.83 -16.77
C VAL A 12 -2.83 3.61 -15.76
N TYR A 13 -2.39 4.81 -15.39
CA TYR A 13 -3.10 5.69 -14.44
C TYR A 13 -3.28 7.11 -14.98
N GLN A 14 -3.19 7.32 -16.30
CA GLN A 14 -3.30 8.65 -16.90
C GLN A 14 -4.68 9.28 -16.75
N ASP A 15 -5.74 8.49 -16.93
CA ASP A 15 -7.15 8.87 -16.81
C ASP A 15 -7.99 7.66 -16.33
N PRO A 16 -9.27 7.86 -15.95
CA PRO A 16 -10.13 6.76 -15.50
C PRO A 16 -10.25 5.63 -16.53
N ARG A 17 -10.32 5.96 -17.83
CA ARG A 17 -10.44 4.99 -18.92
C ARG A 17 -9.22 4.09 -18.98
N SER A 18 -8.02 4.65 -18.97
CA SER A 18 -6.75 3.91 -19.00
C SER A 18 -6.62 2.98 -17.80
N SER A 19 -7.00 3.44 -16.61
CA SER A 19 -7.05 2.60 -15.41
C SER A 19 -8.08 1.48 -15.49
N LEU A 20 -9.23 1.72 -16.11
CA LEU A 20 -10.24 0.69 -16.35
C LEU A 20 -9.75 -0.36 -17.35
N LEU A 21 -9.20 0.05 -18.49
CA LEU A 21 -8.65 -0.84 -19.52
C LEU A 21 -7.52 -1.70 -18.95
N PHE A 22 -6.63 -1.10 -18.15
CA PHE A 22 -5.58 -1.81 -17.45
C PHE A 22 -6.13 -2.89 -16.50
N LYS A 23 -7.13 -2.54 -15.68
CA LYS A 23 -7.77 -3.48 -14.75
C LYS A 23 -8.47 -4.62 -15.48
N LEU A 24 -9.21 -4.33 -16.55
CA LEU A 24 -9.86 -5.35 -17.37
C LEU A 24 -8.86 -6.34 -17.96
N TRP A 25 -7.75 -5.84 -18.50
CA TRP A 25 -6.68 -6.70 -19.01
C TRP A 25 -6.08 -7.59 -17.92
N LEU A 26 -5.75 -7.02 -16.76
CA LEU A 26 -5.20 -7.79 -15.63
C LEU A 26 -6.17 -8.82 -15.08
N TRP A 27 -7.46 -8.49 -14.93
CA TRP A 27 -8.46 -9.44 -14.44
C TRP A 27 -8.69 -10.58 -15.43
N CYS A 28 -8.73 -10.29 -16.74
CA CYS A 28 -8.79 -11.33 -17.76
C CYS A 28 -7.53 -12.22 -17.74
N LEU A 29 -6.35 -11.62 -17.53
CA LEU A 29 -5.08 -12.35 -17.46
C LEU A 29 -5.02 -13.22 -16.21
N GLY A 30 -5.41 -12.70 -15.05
CA GLY A 30 -5.45 -13.44 -13.80
C GLY A 30 -6.40 -14.63 -13.85
N ASP A 31 -7.59 -14.47 -14.45
CA ASP A 31 -8.55 -15.56 -14.65
C ASP A 31 -7.92 -16.74 -15.42
N ILE A 32 -7.27 -16.48 -16.56
CA ILE A 32 -6.65 -17.57 -17.34
C ILE A 32 -5.38 -18.13 -16.69
N LEU A 33 -4.58 -17.28 -16.04
CA LEU A 33 -3.36 -17.73 -15.38
C LEU A 33 -3.69 -18.65 -14.20
N SER A 34 -4.79 -18.41 -13.49
CA SER A 34 -5.22 -19.26 -12.37
C SER A 34 -5.43 -20.73 -12.79
N GLU A 35 -5.90 -20.96 -14.02
CA GLU A 35 -6.03 -22.29 -14.61
C GLU A 35 -4.67 -22.84 -15.07
N GLU A 36 -3.87 -22.03 -15.75
CA GLU A 36 -2.60 -22.43 -16.36
C GLU A 36 -1.48 -22.69 -15.34
N THR A 37 -1.47 -21.98 -14.20
CA THR A 37 -0.44 -22.14 -13.14
C THR A 37 -0.82 -23.17 -12.08
N TYR A 38 -1.99 -23.79 -12.14
CA TYR A 38 -2.46 -24.73 -11.12
C TYR A 38 -1.43 -25.83 -10.80
N TYR A 39 -0.84 -26.45 -11.82
CA TYR A 39 0.16 -27.51 -11.61
C TYR A 39 1.52 -26.99 -11.15
N THR A 40 1.90 -25.77 -11.52
CA THR A 40 3.14 -25.16 -11.02
C THR A 40 3.01 -24.81 -9.54
N ASP A 41 1.81 -24.37 -9.14
CA ASP A 41 1.51 -24.08 -7.74
C ASP A 41 1.56 -25.35 -6.88
N LEU A 42 0.99 -26.46 -7.38
CA LEU A 42 1.14 -27.79 -6.75
C LEU A 42 2.60 -28.25 -6.63
N ALA A 43 3.48 -27.78 -7.52
CA ALA A 43 4.91 -28.07 -7.49
C ALA A 43 5.72 -27.06 -6.64
N ASN A 44 5.06 -26.22 -5.83
CA ASN A 44 5.67 -25.14 -5.05
C ASN A 44 6.46 -24.14 -5.92
N LEU A 45 5.96 -23.86 -7.12
CA LEU A 45 6.45 -22.80 -8.00
C LEU A 45 5.28 -21.88 -8.34
N ASN A 46 5.13 -20.85 -7.49
CA ASN A 46 4.01 -19.94 -7.55
C ASN A 46 4.37 -18.71 -8.37
N GLY A 47 3.49 -18.33 -9.29
CA GLY A 47 3.60 -17.13 -10.12
C GLY A 47 2.35 -16.29 -10.00
N ASP A 48 2.52 -14.98 -9.81
CA ASP A 48 1.42 -14.04 -9.69
C ASP A 48 1.71 -12.80 -10.55
N VAL A 49 0.68 -12.32 -11.26
CA VAL A 49 0.72 -11.11 -12.07
C VAL A 49 -0.36 -10.17 -11.55
N ASP A 50 0.08 -9.07 -10.98
CA ASP A 50 -0.77 -8.14 -10.25
C ASP A 50 -0.51 -6.69 -10.71
N TYR A 51 -1.35 -5.76 -10.28
CA TYR A 51 -1.10 -4.35 -10.50
C TYR A 51 -0.10 -3.79 -9.48
N SER A 52 0.65 -2.80 -9.93
CA SER A 52 1.36 -1.85 -9.07
C SER A 52 0.76 -0.45 -9.23
N LEU A 53 1.22 0.50 -8.41
CA LEU A 53 0.84 1.91 -8.54
C LEU A 53 1.17 2.53 -9.90
N TYR A 54 2.14 1.94 -10.63
CA TYR A 54 2.73 2.53 -11.83
C TYR A 54 2.73 1.59 -13.05
N GLY A 55 2.09 0.42 -12.98
CA GLY A 55 2.12 -0.58 -14.05
C GLY A 55 1.92 -1.99 -13.51
N VAL A 56 2.63 -2.96 -14.07
CA VAL A 56 2.44 -4.39 -13.75
C VAL A 56 3.52 -4.87 -12.79
N GLU A 57 3.14 -5.71 -11.84
CA GLU A 57 4.05 -6.38 -10.92
C GLU A 57 3.92 -7.90 -11.11
N VAL A 58 5.06 -8.58 -11.29
CA VAL A 58 5.10 -10.04 -11.41
C VAL A 58 5.94 -10.59 -10.28
N LYS A 59 5.38 -11.53 -9.53
CA LYS A 59 6.03 -12.23 -8.41
C LYS A 59 6.18 -13.69 -8.76
N VAL A 60 7.36 -14.24 -8.55
CA VAL A 60 7.59 -15.67 -8.70
C VAL A 60 8.35 -16.16 -7.48
N ASN A 61 7.81 -17.17 -6.79
CA ASN A 61 8.38 -17.75 -5.58
C ASN A 61 8.39 -19.27 -5.68
N GLY A 62 9.45 -19.92 -5.19
CA GLY A 62 9.52 -21.38 -5.19
C GLY A 62 10.94 -21.93 -5.33
N TYR A 63 11.02 -23.20 -5.76
CA TYR A 63 12.27 -23.86 -6.10
C TYR A 63 12.93 -23.22 -7.32
N ASN A 64 14.24 -22.97 -7.24
CA ASN A 64 14.97 -22.19 -8.25
C ASN A 64 15.15 -22.92 -9.59
N GLU A 65 15.16 -24.26 -9.60
CA GLU A 65 15.50 -25.10 -10.77
C GLU A 65 14.72 -24.73 -12.06
N LYS A 66 13.43 -24.39 -11.93
CA LYS A 66 12.56 -24.00 -13.05
C LYS A 66 12.06 -22.57 -12.98
N GLN A 67 12.44 -21.82 -11.93
CA GLN A 67 11.88 -20.51 -11.63
C GLN A 67 12.14 -19.51 -12.76
N TYR A 68 13.33 -19.56 -13.35
CA TYR A 68 13.71 -18.67 -14.44
C TYR A 68 12.92 -18.95 -15.71
N GLN A 69 12.82 -20.22 -16.09
CA GLN A 69 12.05 -20.63 -17.26
C GLN A 69 10.58 -20.27 -17.08
N PHE A 70 10.01 -20.55 -15.91
CA PHE A 70 8.64 -20.19 -15.58
C PHE A 70 8.40 -18.68 -15.59
N THR A 71 9.33 -17.87 -15.05
CA THR A 71 9.25 -16.40 -15.12
C THR A 71 9.17 -15.90 -16.57
N LYS A 72 9.97 -16.49 -17.47
CA LYS A 72 9.94 -16.16 -18.90
C LYS A 72 8.65 -16.59 -19.55
N ASP A 73 8.15 -17.78 -19.25
CA ASP A 73 6.93 -18.31 -19.83
C ASP A 73 5.71 -17.51 -19.36
N LEU A 74 5.67 -17.12 -18.09
CA LEU A 74 4.67 -16.20 -17.53
C LEU A 74 4.73 -14.82 -18.22
N THR A 75 5.93 -14.27 -18.43
CA THR A 75 6.11 -12.98 -19.12
C THR A 75 5.68 -13.08 -20.59
N LYS A 76 6.02 -14.17 -21.28
CA LYS A 76 5.56 -14.44 -22.65
C LYS A 76 4.04 -14.57 -22.70
N ARG A 77 3.46 -15.24 -21.70
CA ARG A 77 2.01 -15.41 -21.59
C ARG A 77 1.33 -14.07 -21.43
N MET A 78 1.84 -13.23 -20.53
CA MET A 78 1.36 -11.86 -20.27
C MET A 78 1.37 -10.99 -21.53
N VAL A 79 2.47 -10.94 -22.29
CA VAL A 79 2.57 -10.06 -23.47
C VAL A 79 1.83 -10.58 -24.71
N ASN A 80 1.63 -11.90 -24.82
CA ASN A 80 0.92 -12.53 -25.94
C ASN A 80 -0.55 -12.83 -25.61
N PHE A 81 -1.03 -12.43 -24.43
CA PHE A 81 -2.38 -12.74 -24.01
C PHE A 81 -3.41 -12.07 -24.92
N LYS A 82 -4.24 -12.91 -25.57
CA LYS A 82 -5.38 -12.46 -26.36
C LYS A 82 -6.64 -12.77 -25.57
N ILE A 83 -7.33 -11.71 -25.17
CA ILE A 83 -8.61 -11.80 -24.50
C ILE A 83 -9.66 -12.23 -25.54
N ASP A 84 -10.38 -13.31 -25.24
CA ASP A 84 -11.55 -13.72 -26.02
C ASP A 84 -12.81 -12.95 -25.57
N LYS A 85 -13.80 -12.86 -26.46
CA LYS A 85 -15.00 -12.06 -26.21
C LYS A 85 -15.80 -12.55 -25.00
N THR A 86 -15.91 -13.86 -24.80
CA THR A 86 -16.64 -14.44 -23.68
C THR A 86 -16.01 -14.04 -22.35
N ARG A 87 -14.69 -14.21 -22.21
CA ARG A 87 -13.96 -13.79 -21.01
C ARG A 87 -14.08 -12.30 -20.74
N TYR A 88 -13.94 -11.48 -21.79
CA TYR A 88 -14.12 -10.04 -21.67
C TYR A 88 -15.49 -9.67 -21.13
N ASP A 89 -16.57 -10.27 -21.65
CA ASP A 89 -17.94 -9.97 -21.23
C ASP A 89 -18.19 -10.36 -19.77
N VAL A 90 -17.69 -11.52 -19.35
CA VAL A 90 -17.79 -11.99 -17.96
C VAL A 90 -17.02 -11.08 -17.02
N VAL A 91 -15.75 -10.78 -17.34
CA VAL A 91 -14.89 -9.95 -16.49
C VAL A 91 -15.38 -8.51 -16.42
N LEU A 92 -15.90 -7.94 -17.51
CA LEU A 92 -16.50 -6.61 -17.50
C LEU A 92 -17.72 -6.58 -16.58
N ALA A 93 -18.61 -7.55 -16.68
CA ALA A 93 -19.79 -7.65 -15.81
C ALA A 93 -19.39 -7.76 -14.33
N SER A 94 -18.45 -8.66 -14.00
CA SER A 94 -17.94 -8.82 -12.63
C SER A 94 -17.22 -7.56 -12.12
N LEU A 95 -16.52 -6.83 -12.98
CA LEU A 95 -15.87 -5.58 -12.59
C LEU A 95 -16.90 -4.48 -12.32
N MET A 96 -17.94 -4.36 -13.15
CA MET A 96 -19.04 -3.41 -12.93
C MET A 96 -19.77 -3.69 -11.61
N GLU A 97 -20.04 -4.97 -11.32
CA GLU A 97 -20.60 -5.42 -10.05
C GLU A 97 -19.67 -5.04 -8.89
N ALA A 98 -18.39 -5.41 -8.94
CA ALA A 98 -17.42 -5.07 -7.90
C ALA A 98 -17.23 -3.56 -7.67
N LEU A 99 -17.30 -2.74 -8.73
CA LEU A 99 -17.24 -1.28 -8.62
C LEU A 99 -18.50 -0.71 -7.97
N THR A 100 -19.67 -1.27 -8.28
CA THR A 100 -20.97 -0.87 -7.73
C THR A 100 -21.07 -1.28 -6.25
N ASP A 101 -20.75 -2.53 -5.96
CA ASP A 101 -20.82 -3.14 -4.63
C ASP A 101 -19.76 -2.62 -3.68
N HIS A 102 -18.74 -1.93 -4.18
CA HIS A 102 -17.74 -1.33 -3.31
C HIS A 102 -18.36 -0.41 -2.26
N ALA A 103 -19.39 0.37 -2.63
CA ALA A 103 -20.11 1.23 -1.68
C ALA A 103 -20.85 0.45 -0.58
N LEU A 104 -21.05 -0.86 -0.77
CA LEU A 104 -21.69 -1.77 0.16
C LEU A 104 -20.69 -2.49 1.08
N SER A 105 -19.38 -2.26 0.88
CA SER A 105 -18.30 -2.85 1.69
C SER A 105 -18.39 -2.44 3.15
N GLN A 106 -17.73 -3.20 4.03
CA GLN A 106 -17.67 -2.85 5.45
C GLN A 106 -17.03 -1.47 5.65
N PRO A 107 -17.50 -0.68 6.64
CA PRO A 107 -16.98 0.68 6.89
C PRO A 107 -15.45 0.77 7.01
N ILE A 108 -14.79 -0.19 7.66
CA ILE A 108 -13.33 -0.24 7.83
C ILE A 108 -12.57 -0.35 6.51
N SER A 109 -13.18 -0.92 5.47
CA SER A 109 -12.60 -0.97 4.12
C SER A 109 -12.88 0.30 3.32
N LEU A 110 -13.90 1.07 3.69
CA LEU A 110 -14.29 2.32 3.04
C LEU A 110 -13.43 3.50 3.51
N CYS A 111 -13.07 3.56 4.80
CA CYS A 111 -12.23 4.62 5.37
C CYS A 111 -10.92 4.85 4.58
N PRO A 112 -10.03 3.85 4.41
CA PRO A 112 -8.79 4.05 3.66
C PRO A 112 -9.03 4.38 2.19
N TYR A 113 -10.14 3.91 1.59
CA TYR A 113 -10.50 4.28 0.22
C TYR A 113 -10.81 5.78 0.09
N TYR A 114 -11.63 6.32 0.99
CA TYR A 114 -11.96 7.75 0.97
C TYR A 114 -10.78 8.62 1.38
N TYR A 115 -9.99 8.21 2.38
CA TYR A 115 -8.74 8.88 2.73
C TYR A 115 -7.84 9.04 1.49
N GLN A 116 -7.57 7.96 0.77
CA GLN A 116 -6.73 7.99 -0.43
C GLN A 116 -7.32 8.83 -1.57
N LEU A 117 -8.64 8.96 -1.68
CA LEU A 117 -9.27 9.87 -2.65
C LEU A 117 -9.07 11.35 -2.31
N ILE A 118 -8.96 11.67 -1.03
CA ILE A 118 -8.81 13.04 -0.54
C ILE A 118 -7.35 13.48 -0.60
N VAL A 119 -6.43 12.63 -0.11
CA VAL A 119 -5.03 13.03 0.07
C VAL A 119 -4.15 12.71 -1.14
N SER A 120 -4.50 11.78 -2.02
CA SER A 120 -3.63 11.47 -3.18
C SER A 120 -3.81 12.46 -4.33
N ASP A 121 -2.71 12.84 -4.98
CA ASP A 121 -2.73 13.71 -6.17
C ASP A 121 -3.41 13.05 -7.39
N LYS A 122 -3.38 11.72 -7.47
CA LYS A 122 -3.92 10.93 -8.60
C LYS A 122 -4.58 9.63 -8.12
N THR A 123 -5.89 9.70 -7.87
CA THR A 123 -6.74 8.54 -7.57
C THR A 123 -8.10 8.69 -8.27
N TRP A 124 -8.58 7.61 -8.89
CA TRP A 124 -9.90 7.57 -9.53
C TRP A 124 -10.93 6.90 -8.62
N SER A 125 -12.04 7.58 -8.39
CA SER A 125 -13.17 7.01 -7.64
C SER A 125 -13.80 5.84 -8.41
N LYS A 126 -14.45 4.92 -7.67
CA LYS A 126 -15.21 3.82 -8.30
C LYS A 126 -16.29 4.34 -9.24
N LYS A 127 -16.91 5.50 -8.92
CA LYS A 127 -17.90 6.17 -9.78
C LYS A 127 -17.31 6.61 -11.11
N GLN A 128 -16.12 7.21 -11.10
CA GLN A 128 -15.42 7.60 -12.33
C GLN A 128 -15.05 6.38 -13.18
N LEU A 129 -14.59 5.29 -12.56
CA LEU A 129 -14.31 4.05 -13.29
C LEU A 129 -15.57 3.43 -13.87
N LEU A 130 -16.67 3.40 -13.11
CA LEU A 130 -17.95 2.84 -13.54
C LEU A 130 -18.54 3.62 -14.72
N ALA A 131 -18.38 4.95 -14.74
CA ALA A 131 -18.84 5.80 -15.85
C ALA A 131 -18.15 5.47 -17.20
N GLU A 132 -16.96 4.89 -17.16
CA GLU A 132 -16.24 4.48 -18.36
C GLU A 132 -16.67 3.08 -18.86
N CYS A 133 -17.25 2.23 -18.00
CA CYS A 133 -17.57 0.83 -18.29
C CYS A 133 -18.51 0.64 -19.49
N ASP A 134 -19.46 1.54 -19.70
CA ASP A 134 -20.44 1.43 -20.78
C ASP A 134 -19.83 1.70 -22.18
N THR A 135 -18.64 2.28 -22.24
CA THR A 135 -18.01 2.74 -23.50
C THR A 135 -16.74 1.98 -23.87
N VAL A 136 -16.23 1.13 -22.98
CA VAL A 136 -15.06 0.31 -23.27
C VAL A 136 -15.46 -0.91 -24.10
N THR A 137 -14.60 -1.30 -25.02
CA THR A 137 -14.77 -2.49 -25.86
C THR A 137 -13.58 -3.44 -25.69
N LEU A 138 -13.73 -4.69 -26.14
CA LEU A 138 -12.61 -5.64 -26.20
C LEU A 138 -11.43 -5.10 -27.03
N GLU A 139 -11.72 -4.41 -28.13
CA GLU A 139 -10.70 -3.82 -28.99
C GLU A 139 -9.92 -2.72 -28.27
N ASP A 140 -10.60 -1.88 -27.47
CA ASP A 140 -9.94 -0.85 -26.65
C ASP A 140 -8.93 -1.49 -25.69
N VAL A 141 -9.31 -2.56 -24.99
CA VAL A 141 -8.41 -3.26 -24.05
C VAL A 141 -7.21 -3.84 -24.79
N GLN A 142 -7.41 -4.49 -25.92
CA GLN A 142 -6.33 -5.09 -26.71
C GLN A 142 -5.37 -4.04 -27.31
N ASN A 143 -5.89 -2.89 -27.73
CA ASN A 143 -5.06 -1.78 -28.24
C ASN A 143 -4.31 -1.08 -27.11
N PHE A 144 -4.96 -0.89 -25.97
CA PHE A 144 -4.35 -0.30 -24.78
C PHE A 144 -3.13 -1.08 -24.29
N VAL A 145 -3.16 -2.43 -24.34
CA VAL A 145 -1.99 -3.25 -23.95
C VAL A 145 -0.77 -2.94 -24.83
N LYS A 146 -0.96 -2.74 -26.14
CA LYS A 146 0.13 -2.39 -27.06
C LYS A 146 0.70 -1.00 -26.76
N GLU A 147 -0.17 -0.06 -26.39
CA GLU A 147 0.20 1.29 -25.97
C GLU A 147 0.96 1.25 -24.63
N MET A 148 0.47 0.49 -23.66
CA MET A 148 1.06 0.31 -22.34
C MET A 148 2.52 -0.17 -22.43
N PHE A 149 2.81 -1.12 -23.33
CA PHE A 149 4.16 -1.63 -23.55
C PHE A 149 4.97 -0.84 -24.60
N SER A 150 4.45 0.26 -25.15
CA SER A 150 5.20 1.09 -26.11
C SER A 150 6.32 1.89 -25.44
N ALA A 151 6.19 2.20 -24.15
CA ALA A 151 7.22 2.85 -23.36
C ALA A 151 7.19 2.30 -21.93
N PHE A 152 8.27 1.66 -21.49
CA PHE A 152 8.32 1.02 -20.16
C PHE A 152 9.69 1.07 -19.50
N HIS A 153 9.70 0.87 -18.18
CA HIS A 153 10.90 0.63 -17.39
C HIS A 153 10.73 -0.68 -16.61
N LEU A 154 11.75 -1.53 -16.64
CA LEU A 154 11.79 -2.79 -15.89
C LEU A 154 12.69 -2.61 -14.67
N GLU A 155 12.14 -2.84 -13.49
CA GLU A 155 12.89 -2.98 -12.25
C GLU A 155 12.73 -4.42 -11.73
N ILE A 156 13.82 -5.12 -11.48
CA ILE A 156 13.82 -6.53 -11.06
C ILE A 156 14.63 -6.70 -9.78
N PHE A 157 14.09 -7.49 -8.86
CA PHE A 157 14.75 -7.91 -7.64
C PHE A 157 14.75 -9.44 -7.54
N VAL A 158 15.94 -10.02 -7.40
CA VAL A 158 16.16 -11.45 -7.24
C VAL A 158 16.88 -11.67 -5.93
N TYR A 159 16.34 -12.55 -5.08
CA TYR A 159 16.91 -12.86 -3.78
C TYR A 159 16.86 -14.36 -3.48
N GLY A 160 18.00 -14.93 -3.08
CA GLY A 160 18.14 -16.33 -2.74
C GLY A 160 19.17 -17.04 -3.60
N ASN A 161 18.89 -18.31 -3.93
CA ASN A 161 19.80 -19.17 -4.68
C ASN A 161 19.85 -18.79 -6.18
N SER A 162 20.63 -17.75 -6.49
CA SER A 162 20.86 -17.20 -7.82
C SER A 162 22.21 -16.49 -7.85
N THR A 163 22.92 -16.61 -8.95
CA THR A 163 24.12 -15.80 -9.21
C THR A 163 23.74 -14.45 -9.83
N GLU A 164 24.65 -13.48 -9.76
CA GLU A 164 24.51 -12.18 -10.42
C GLU A 164 24.35 -12.34 -11.94
N LYS A 165 25.16 -13.21 -12.54
CA LYS A 165 25.14 -13.49 -13.99
C LYS A 165 23.76 -13.99 -14.42
N GLU A 166 23.21 -14.95 -13.71
CA GLU A 166 21.88 -15.51 -13.95
C GLU A 166 20.79 -14.44 -13.86
N ALA A 167 20.82 -13.57 -12.84
CA ALA A 167 19.86 -12.49 -12.70
C ALA A 167 19.97 -11.45 -13.82
N LEU A 168 21.20 -11.11 -14.25
CA LEU A 168 21.45 -10.20 -15.37
C LEU A 168 20.99 -10.79 -16.70
N GLU A 169 21.24 -12.08 -16.95
CA GLU A 169 20.75 -12.79 -18.15
C GLU A 169 19.22 -12.79 -18.19
N LEU A 170 18.58 -13.14 -17.07
CA LEU A 170 17.12 -13.09 -16.96
C LEU A 170 16.58 -11.69 -17.24
N SER A 171 17.18 -10.64 -16.68
CA SER A 171 16.74 -9.26 -16.93
C SER A 171 16.74 -8.89 -18.42
N LYS A 172 17.79 -9.30 -19.16
CA LYS A 172 17.90 -9.06 -20.61
C LYS A 172 16.84 -9.84 -21.37
N GLU A 173 16.63 -11.11 -21.04
CA GLU A 173 15.62 -11.95 -21.69
C GLU A 173 14.20 -11.40 -21.45
N LEU A 174 13.90 -10.93 -20.23
CA LEU A 174 12.61 -10.30 -19.93
C LEU A 174 12.40 -9.02 -20.74
N VAL A 175 13.42 -8.17 -20.88
CA VAL A 175 13.34 -6.97 -21.72
C VAL A 175 13.03 -7.35 -23.17
N GLU A 176 13.70 -8.36 -23.73
CA GLU A 176 13.44 -8.80 -25.11
C GLU A 176 12.02 -9.38 -25.28
N ILE A 177 11.50 -10.11 -24.29
CA ILE A 177 10.12 -10.59 -24.30
C ILE A 177 9.14 -9.40 -24.24
N LEU A 178 9.35 -8.45 -23.33
CA LEU A 178 8.49 -7.27 -23.15
C LEU A 178 8.43 -6.41 -24.41
N LYS A 179 9.57 -6.27 -25.12
CA LYS A 179 9.63 -5.55 -26.41
C LYS A 179 8.72 -6.16 -27.48
N THR A 180 8.37 -7.44 -27.41
CA THR A 180 7.47 -8.06 -28.40
C THR A 180 6.01 -7.61 -28.27
N ALA A 181 5.63 -7.01 -27.14
CA ALA A 181 4.26 -6.58 -26.86
C ALA A 181 3.82 -5.36 -27.70
N SER A 182 4.76 -4.60 -28.26
CA SER A 182 4.53 -3.38 -29.01
C SER A 182 5.48 -3.32 -30.22
N PRO A 183 5.09 -2.74 -31.37
CA PRO A 183 5.95 -2.75 -32.56
C PRO A 183 7.23 -1.91 -32.41
N ASN A 184 7.18 -0.81 -31.65
CA ASN A 184 8.29 0.12 -31.48
C ASN A 184 8.48 0.50 -30.00
N PRO A 185 8.85 -0.45 -29.13
CA PRO A 185 9.01 -0.21 -27.71
C PRO A 185 10.24 0.67 -27.46
N ARG A 186 10.15 1.58 -26.50
CA ARG A 186 11.28 2.39 -26.04
C ARG A 186 11.40 2.35 -24.52
N PRO A 187 12.58 2.65 -23.95
CA PRO A 187 12.69 2.88 -22.52
C PRO A 187 11.88 4.12 -22.11
N LEU A 188 11.41 4.15 -20.85
CA LEU A 188 10.98 5.40 -20.23
C LEU A 188 12.16 6.34 -20.05
N TYR A 189 11.93 7.61 -20.34
CA TYR A 189 12.83 8.69 -19.96
C TYR A 189 12.63 9.04 -18.48
N ARG A 190 13.68 9.63 -17.88
CA ARG A 190 13.69 9.97 -16.45
C ARG A 190 12.49 10.81 -16.00
N ASN A 191 12.02 11.74 -16.83
CA ASN A 191 10.87 12.61 -16.55
C ASN A 191 9.50 11.93 -16.70
N GLU A 192 9.45 10.76 -17.32
CA GLU A 192 8.23 9.95 -17.44
C GLU A 192 8.00 9.07 -16.20
N HIS A 193 8.97 8.97 -15.31
CA HIS A 193 8.78 8.37 -13.98
C HIS A 193 7.97 9.33 -13.09
N CYS A 194 6.67 9.44 -13.35
CA CYS A 194 5.76 10.20 -12.52
C CYS A 194 5.70 9.58 -11.12
N ARG A 195 6.09 10.35 -10.10
CA ARG A 195 5.88 9.99 -8.69
C ARG A 195 4.49 10.49 -8.28
N ARG A 196 3.75 9.65 -7.55
CA ARG A 196 2.56 10.11 -6.83
C ARG A 196 2.96 11.01 -5.68
N ARG A 197 2.05 11.91 -5.30
CA ARG A 197 2.24 12.87 -4.23
C ARG A 197 1.02 12.85 -3.34
N GLU A 198 1.24 13.24 -2.10
CA GLU A 198 0.16 13.52 -1.16
C GLU A 198 -0.09 15.03 -1.10
N VAL A 199 -1.34 15.40 -0.89
CA VAL A 199 -1.75 16.76 -0.56
C VAL A 199 -1.17 17.09 0.81
N GLN A 200 -0.45 18.22 0.89
CA GLN A 200 0.09 18.72 2.15
C GLN A 200 -1.03 19.44 2.92
N LEU A 201 -1.35 18.94 4.11
CA LEU A 201 -2.23 19.63 5.06
C LEU A 201 -1.45 20.76 5.74
N ASN A 202 -2.08 21.90 6.03
CA ASN A 202 -1.40 22.94 6.80
C ASN A 202 -1.45 22.60 8.29
N ASN A 203 -0.47 23.11 9.03
CA ASN A 203 -0.45 22.95 10.48
C ASN A 203 -1.70 23.58 11.09
N GLY A 204 -2.45 22.78 11.84
CA GLY A 204 -3.71 23.20 12.46
C GLY A 204 -4.89 23.26 11.49
N ASP A 205 -4.80 22.65 10.32
CA ASP A 205 -6.01 22.33 9.58
C ASP A 205 -6.65 21.06 10.14
N GLU A 206 -7.98 21.06 10.26
CA GLU A 206 -8.79 19.87 10.54
C GLU A 206 -9.81 19.72 9.41
N TYR A 207 -9.91 18.51 8.85
CA TYR A 207 -10.86 18.20 7.82
C TYR A 207 -11.63 16.93 8.18
N ILE A 208 -12.96 17.01 8.17
CA ILE A 208 -13.82 15.86 8.39
C ILE A 208 -14.54 15.53 7.09
N TYR A 209 -14.28 14.33 6.56
CA TYR A 209 -15.08 13.74 5.49
C TYR A 209 -16.03 12.69 6.04
N ARG A 210 -17.32 12.81 5.71
CA ARG A 210 -18.35 11.87 6.15
C ARG A 210 -18.94 11.13 4.96
N HIS A 211 -18.99 9.81 5.08
CA HIS A 211 -19.67 8.95 4.13
C HIS A 211 -20.77 8.15 4.83
N LEU A 212 -21.99 8.25 4.32
CA LEU A 212 -23.09 7.42 4.75
C LEU A 212 -23.11 6.13 3.91
N GLN A 213 -23.06 4.99 4.59
CA GLN A 213 -23.36 3.68 4.03
C GLN A 213 -24.67 3.16 4.65
N THR A 214 -25.38 2.29 3.92
CA THR A 214 -26.72 1.80 4.31
C THR A 214 -26.79 0.28 4.43
N THR A 215 -25.66 -0.41 4.41
CA THR A 215 -25.58 -1.88 4.32
C THR A 215 -25.20 -2.54 5.63
N HIS A 216 -24.45 -1.85 6.49
CA HIS A 216 -24.00 -2.36 7.77
C HIS A 216 -24.53 -1.46 8.89
N ASP A 217 -25.04 -2.04 9.97
CA ASP A 217 -25.53 -1.28 11.13
C ASP A 217 -24.39 -0.91 12.10
N ILE A 218 -23.30 -0.38 11.55
CA ILE A 218 -22.07 -0.01 12.26
C ILE A 218 -21.38 1.18 11.56
N GLY A 219 -20.63 1.96 12.32
CA GLY A 219 -19.77 3.04 11.83
C GLY A 219 -18.28 2.69 11.88
N CYS A 220 -17.46 3.45 11.17
CA CYS A 220 -16.02 3.44 11.31
C CYS A 220 -15.49 4.88 11.31
N VAL A 221 -14.56 5.16 12.20
CA VAL A 221 -13.82 6.42 12.29
C VAL A 221 -12.34 6.09 12.07
N ASP A 222 -11.69 6.88 11.22
CA ASP A 222 -10.26 6.85 10.96
C ASP A 222 -9.74 8.27 11.18
N VAL A 223 -9.05 8.49 12.30
CA VAL A 223 -8.43 9.77 12.63
C VAL A 223 -6.98 9.68 12.21
N SER A 224 -6.64 10.32 11.09
CA SER A 224 -5.31 10.25 10.48
C SER A 224 -4.54 11.58 10.62
N TYR A 225 -3.36 11.52 11.21
CA TYR A 225 -2.43 12.63 11.39
C TYR A 225 -1.34 12.58 10.33
N GLN A 226 -1.29 13.60 9.46
CA GLN A 226 -0.17 13.77 8.53
C GLN A 226 1.00 14.43 9.27
N ILE A 227 2.15 13.74 9.31
CA ILE A 227 3.30 14.15 10.13
C ILE A 227 4.28 15.01 9.32
N GLY A 228 4.64 14.56 8.12
CA GLY A 228 5.62 15.24 7.28
C GLY A 228 6.37 14.31 6.33
N VAL A 229 7.33 14.86 5.59
CA VAL A 229 8.14 14.06 4.65
C VAL A 229 8.98 13.04 5.42
N GLN A 230 8.93 11.79 4.97
CA GLN A 230 9.65 10.67 5.58
C GLN A 230 11.14 10.96 5.75
N ASN A 231 11.61 10.74 6.97
CA ASN A 231 13.02 10.71 7.35
C ASN A 231 13.21 9.72 8.50
N THR A 232 14.43 9.23 8.68
CA THR A 232 14.75 8.18 9.66
C THR A 232 14.39 8.58 11.10
N ASN A 233 14.64 9.84 11.47
CA ASN A 233 14.38 10.32 12.82
C ASN A 233 12.89 10.28 13.13
N ASP A 234 12.07 10.93 12.30
CA ASP A 234 10.64 11.02 12.54
C ASP A 234 9.97 9.66 12.40
N TYR A 235 10.43 8.80 11.49
CA TYR A 235 9.92 7.42 11.39
C TYR A 235 10.21 6.60 12.64
N ALA A 236 11.43 6.68 13.20
CA ALA A 236 11.80 5.97 14.42
C ALA A 236 11.05 6.50 15.65
N VAL A 237 10.86 7.81 15.76
CA VAL A 237 10.06 8.39 16.85
C VAL A 237 8.58 7.99 16.70
N LEU A 238 8.05 7.98 15.47
CA LEU A 238 6.68 7.58 15.20
C LEU A 238 6.42 6.10 15.47
N SER A 239 7.38 5.21 15.17
CA SER A 239 7.26 3.78 15.49
C SER A 239 7.24 3.54 16.99
N LEU A 240 8.00 4.30 17.76
CA LEU A 240 7.93 4.27 19.23
C LEU A 240 6.58 4.81 19.75
N ILE A 241 6.07 5.90 19.17
CA ILE A 241 4.75 6.45 19.55
C ILE A 241 3.64 5.45 19.24
N ASP A 242 3.64 4.82 18.07
CA ASP A 242 2.65 3.79 17.72
C ASP A 242 2.73 2.59 18.68
N HIS A 243 3.95 2.12 19.02
CA HIS A 243 4.14 1.06 20.02
C HIS A 243 3.56 1.42 21.39
N LEU A 244 3.70 2.69 21.81
CA LEU A 244 3.14 3.20 23.06
C LEU A 244 1.61 3.37 23.01
N ILE A 245 1.02 3.48 21.82
CA ILE A 245 -0.42 3.67 21.61
C ILE A 245 -1.16 2.34 21.43
N GLU A 246 -0.54 1.34 20.78
CA GLU A 246 -1.22 0.14 20.29
C GLU A 246 -2.01 -0.59 21.39
N GLU A 247 -1.35 -0.89 22.51
CA GLU A 247 -1.97 -1.61 23.63
C GLU A 247 -2.98 -0.73 24.39
N PRO A 248 -2.67 0.52 24.77
CA PRO A 248 -3.64 1.41 25.40
C PRO A 248 -4.88 1.70 24.55
N ALA A 249 -4.73 1.78 23.22
CA ALA A 249 -5.86 1.98 22.30
C ALA A 249 -6.80 0.78 22.34
N PHE A 250 -6.25 -0.44 22.30
CA PHE A 250 -7.04 -1.66 22.40
C PHE A 250 -7.71 -1.79 23.78
N ASP A 251 -6.99 -1.54 24.87
CA ASP A 251 -7.56 -1.64 26.20
C ASP A 251 -8.64 -0.57 26.45
N THR A 252 -8.37 0.69 26.12
CA THR A 252 -9.28 1.80 26.41
C THR A 252 -10.49 1.80 25.48
N LEU A 253 -10.27 1.92 24.17
CA LEU A 253 -11.36 2.15 23.22
C LEU A 253 -12.17 0.87 22.96
N ARG A 254 -11.55 -0.32 23.05
CA ARG A 254 -12.24 -1.60 22.86
C ARG A 254 -12.64 -2.28 24.17
N THR A 255 -11.74 -2.46 25.13
CA THR A 255 -12.05 -3.28 26.32
C THR A 255 -12.86 -2.50 27.36
N LYS A 256 -12.44 -1.28 27.71
CA LYS A 256 -13.07 -0.46 28.76
C LYS A 256 -14.31 0.29 28.25
N GLU A 257 -14.19 0.94 27.09
CA GLU A 257 -15.27 1.78 26.54
C GLU A 257 -16.19 1.04 25.56
N ALA A 258 -15.79 -0.15 25.09
CA ALA A 258 -16.57 -0.98 24.18
C ALA A 258 -17.06 -0.24 22.93
N LEU A 259 -16.24 0.67 22.39
CA LEU A 259 -16.62 1.50 21.24
C LEU A 259 -16.73 0.72 19.95
N GLY A 260 -15.88 -0.31 19.79
CA GLY A 260 -15.81 -1.10 18.58
C GLY A 260 -15.17 -2.46 18.77
N TYR A 261 -15.53 -3.39 17.88
CA TYR A 261 -14.93 -4.72 17.83
C TYR A 261 -13.59 -4.73 17.09
N THR A 262 -13.32 -3.68 16.30
CA THR A 262 -12.02 -3.45 15.67
C THR A 262 -11.52 -2.09 16.12
N VAL A 263 -10.40 -2.11 16.82
CA VAL A 263 -9.62 -0.94 17.21
C VAL A 263 -8.18 -1.25 16.87
N ARG A 264 -7.52 -0.35 16.15
CA ARG A 264 -6.09 -0.44 15.83
C ARG A 264 -5.49 0.94 15.65
N SER A 265 -4.23 1.10 16.03
CA SER A 265 -3.38 2.16 15.50
C SER A 265 -2.66 1.65 14.25
N GLU A 266 -2.27 2.57 13.38
CA GLU A 266 -1.44 2.28 12.21
C GLU A 266 -0.53 3.49 11.96
N PHE A 267 0.75 3.25 11.71
CA PHE A 267 1.65 4.27 11.19
C PHE A 267 2.31 3.78 9.91
N GLY A 268 2.82 4.72 9.12
CA GLY A 268 3.56 4.37 7.92
C GLY A 268 3.88 5.57 7.06
N SER A 269 4.04 5.30 5.77
CA SER A 269 4.23 6.36 4.78
C SER A 269 3.31 6.15 3.59
N ASN A 270 2.72 7.23 3.10
CA ASN A 270 2.00 7.26 1.85
C ASN A 270 2.67 8.27 0.91
N CYS A 271 3.09 7.80 -0.27
CA CYS A 271 3.84 8.61 -1.24
C CYS A 271 5.06 9.38 -0.66
N GLY A 272 5.69 8.85 0.39
CA GLY A 272 6.83 9.47 1.08
C GLY A 272 6.46 10.48 2.18
N VAL A 273 5.18 10.57 2.56
CA VAL A 273 4.69 11.37 3.68
C VAL A 273 4.27 10.44 4.81
N LEU A 274 4.75 10.71 6.03
CA LEU A 274 4.45 9.93 7.22
C LEU A 274 3.05 10.23 7.74
N PHE A 275 2.40 9.19 8.24
CA PHE A 275 1.11 9.30 8.92
C PHE A 275 1.04 8.39 10.15
N LEU A 276 0.20 8.79 11.09
CA LEU A 276 -0.31 7.96 12.20
C LEU A 276 -1.83 7.96 12.12
N SER A 277 -2.49 6.85 12.41
CA SER A 277 -3.95 6.74 12.31
C SER A 277 -4.52 5.87 13.42
N ILE A 278 -5.65 6.30 13.98
CA ILE A 278 -6.44 5.50 14.93
C ILE A 278 -7.76 5.14 14.27
N ILE A 279 -8.01 3.84 14.14
CA ILE A 279 -9.17 3.31 13.43
C ILE A 279 -10.05 2.53 14.41
N VAL A 280 -11.31 2.96 14.52
CA VAL A 280 -12.31 2.34 15.39
C VAL A 280 -13.56 2.02 14.57
N GLN A 281 -13.95 0.75 14.51
CA GLN A 281 -15.18 0.27 13.88
C GLN A 281 -16.10 -0.41 14.90
N GLY A 282 -17.35 0.03 14.97
CA GLY A 282 -18.29 -0.43 15.97
C GLY A 282 -19.72 0.10 15.81
N PRO A 283 -20.62 -0.29 16.73
CA PRO A 283 -22.04 0.08 16.69
C PRO A 283 -22.32 1.49 17.23
N ASN A 284 -21.33 2.13 17.84
CA ASN A 284 -21.49 3.46 18.42
C ASN A 284 -21.55 4.55 17.34
N SER A 285 -22.16 5.69 17.67
CA SER A 285 -22.20 6.83 16.75
C SER A 285 -20.79 7.35 16.44
N VAL A 286 -20.51 7.63 15.17
CA VAL A 286 -19.19 8.09 14.72
C VAL A 286 -18.72 9.38 15.42
N ASP A 287 -19.64 10.27 15.80
CA ASP A 287 -19.30 11.51 16.52
C ASP A 287 -18.76 11.23 17.92
N HIS A 288 -19.44 10.34 18.64
CA HIS A 288 -18.98 9.89 19.94
C HIS A 288 -17.63 9.18 19.83
N VAL A 289 -17.45 8.30 18.85
CA VAL A 289 -16.19 7.58 18.64
C VAL A 289 -15.05 8.56 18.36
N LEU A 290 -15.26 9.56 17.50
CA LEU A 290 -14.29 10.61 17.23
C LEU A 290 -13.88 11.34 18.51
N GLU A 291 -14.85 11.81 19.30
CA GLU A 291 -14.60 12.48 20.59
C GLU A 291 -13.78 11.60 21.54
N ARG A 292 -14.08 10.30 21.60
CA ARG A 292 -13.35 9.36 22.46
C ARG A 292 -11.92 9.10 21.98
N ILE A 293 -11.67 9.10 20.68
CA ILE A 293 -10.31 8.99 20.13
C ILE A 293 -9.47 10.20 20.55
N GLU A 294 -10.02 11.41 20.45
CA GLU A 294 -9.33 12.65 20.87
C GLU A 294 -9.00 12.63 22.38
N VAL A 295 -9.99 12.28 23.22
CA VAL A 295 -9.76 12.15 24.67
C VAL A 295 -8.74 11.06 25.00
N PHE A 296 -8.72 9.98 24.23
CA PHE A 296 -7.75 8.91 24.38
C PHE A 296 -6.33 9.38 24.06
N LEU A 297 -6.12 10.15 22.99
CA LEU A 297 -4.80 10.70 22.64
C LEU A 297 -4.28 11.65 23.73
N GLU A 298 -5.13 12.53 24.27
CA GLU A 298 -4.77 13.35 25.43
C GLU A 298 -4.37 12.52 26.66
N THR A 299 -4.98 11.33 26.81
CA THR A 299 -4.67 10.40 27.91
C THR A 299 -3.32 9.73 27.68
N VAL A 300 -3.05 9.24 26.47
CA VAL A 300 -1.74 8.68 26.09
C VAL A 300 -0.63 9.69 26.34
N ARG A 301 -0.84 10.95 25.95
CA ARG A 301 0.14 12.02 26.21
C ARG A 301 0.53 12.10 27.69
N LYS A 302 -0.47 12.10 28.57
CA LYS A 302 -0.27 12.16 30.03
C LYS A 302 0.42 10.90 30.54
N GLU A 303 0.03 9.73 30.03
CA GLU A 303 0.67 8.47 30.39
C GLU A 303 2.16 8.46 30.02
N ILE A 304 2.54 8.98 28.84
CA ILE A 304 3.94 9.15 28.45
C ILE A 304 4.65 10.15 29.37
N GLU A 305 4.00 11.26 29.72
CA GLU A 305 4.57 12.26 30.62
C GLU A 305 4.85 11.70 32.02
N GLU A 306 3.89 10.97 32.59
CA GLU A 306 3.96 10.37 33.92
C GLU A 306 4.79 9.08 33.96
N MET A 307 5.07 8.47 32.82
CA MET A 307 5.89 7.26 32.70
C MET A 307 7.26 7.44 33.37
N SER A 308 7.64 6.47 34.20
CA SER A 308 8.99 6.48 34.79
C SER A 308 10.05 6.32 33.72
N GLN A 309 11.26 6.82 33.97
CA GLN A 309 12.38 6.66 33.05
C GLN A 309 12.69 5.18 32.78
N GLU A 310 12.56 4.32 33.80
CA GLU A 310 12.79 2.87 33.69
C GLU A 310 11.77 2.19 32.76
N GLU A 311 10.48 2.53 32.87
CA GLU A 311 9.47 1.95 31.97
C GLU A 311 9.65 2.49 30.54
N PHE A 312 9.98 3.78 30.37
CA PHE A 312 10.27 4.34 29.05
C PHE A 312 11.43 3.62 28.35
N GLU A 313 12.54 3.40 29.06
CA GLU A 313 13.69 2.66 28.52
C GLU A 313 13.35 1.22 28.13
N LYS A 314 12.41 0.60 28.86
CA LYS A 314 11.91 -0.74 28.56
C LYS A 314 11.05 -0.75 27.30
N GLN A 315 10.18 0.26 27.09
CA GLN A 315 9.40 0.42 25.86
C GLN A 315 10.32 0.64 24.66
N VAL A 316 11.31 1.54 24.77
CA VAL A 316 12.35 1.77 23.74
C VAL A 316 13.11 0.47 23.42
N SER A 317 13.50 -0.28 24.44
CA SER A 317 14.19 -1.57 24.27
C SER A 317 13.31 -2.63 23.57
N GLY A 318 11.98 -2.59 23.80
CA GLY A 318 11.00 -3.42 23.09
C GLY A 318 11.04 -3.16 21.59
N VAL A 319 10.89 -1.90 21.18
CA VAL A 319 10.94 -1.47 19.76
C VAL A 319 12.30 -1.81 19.13
N ILE A 320 13.40 -1.54 19.81
CA ILE A 320 14.75 -1.91 19.33
C ILE A 320 14.84 -3.43 19.10
N SER A 321 14.32 -4.24 20.02
CA SER A 321 14.36 -5.70 19.91
C SER A 321 13.56 -6.21 18.71
N GLU A 322 12.45 -5.56 18.38
CA GLU A 322 11.66 -5.87 17.19
C GLU A 322 12.39 -5.51 15.90
N LEU A 323 13.02 -4.32 15.83
CA LEU A 323 13.80 -3.86 14.68
C LEU A 323 15.06 -4.71 14.44
N GLU A 324 15.74 -5.14 15.51
CA GLU A 324 16.93 -6.00 15.46
C GLU A 324 16.56 -7.48 15.15
N MET A 325 15.28 -7.84 15.19
CA MET A 325 14.85 -9.21 14.90
C MET A 325 15.17 -9.57 13.45
N LYS A 326 16.10 -10.52 13.28
CA LYS A 326 16.47 -11.02 11.96
C LYS A 326 15.29 -11.75 11.32
N PRO A 327 15.00 -11.51 10.03
CA PRO A 327 13.96 -12.22 9.32
C PRO A 327 14.17 -13.74 9.37
N LYS A 328 13.14 -14.46 9.84
CA LYS A 328 13.19 -15.92 10.05
C LYS A 328 13.10 -16.71 8.74
N THR A 329 12.67 -16.07 7.65
CA THR A 329 12.48 -16.71 6.35
C THR A 329 13.09 -15.85 5.24
N LEU A 330 13.47 -16.52 4.15
CA LEU A 330 13.94 -15.85 2.93
C LEU A 330 12.89 -14.87 2.39
N SER A 331 11.61 -15.25 2.45
CA SER A 331 10.49 -14.41 2.04
C SER A 331 10.38 -13.15 2.90
N ALA A 332 10.53 -13.26 4.23
CA ALA A 332 10.47 -12.09 5.12
C ALA A 332 11.60 -11.09 4.80
N GLN A 333 12.83 -11.57 4.57
CA GLN A 333 13.95 -10.71 4.16
C GLN A 333 13.70 -10.08 2.79
N PHE A 334 13.17 -10.86 1.85
CA PHE A 334 12.81 -10.37 0.52
C PHE A 334 11.81 -9.23 0.56
N HIS A 335 10.73 -9.36 1.35
CA HIS A 335 9.71 -8.34 1.47
C HIS A 335 10.25 -7.06 2.10
N ARG A 336 11.15 -7.16 3.11
CA ARG A 336 11.82 -6.01 3.71
C ARG A 336 12.63 -5.22 2.67
N PHE A 337 13.47 -5.89 1.89
CA PHE A 337 14.22 -5.23 0.82
C PHE A 337 13.31 -4.71 -0.31
N TRP A 338 12.30 -5.48 -0.67
CA TRP A 338 11.36 -5.08 -1.73
C TRP A 338 10.57 -3.83 -1.34
N TYR A 339 10.22 -3.64 -0.07
CA TYR A 339 9.57 -2.42 0.41
C TYR A 339 10.41 -1.17 0.11
N GLN A 340 11.70 -1.23 0.41
CA GLN A 340 12.66 -0.15 0.13
C GLN A 340 12.77 0.18 -1.37
N ILE A 341 12.71 -0.85 -2.23
CA ILE A 341 12.68 -0.70 -3.70
C ILE A 341 11.35 -0.08 -4.15
N LYS A 342 10.22 -0.65 -3.71
CA LYS A 342 8.87 -0.23 -4.09
C LYS A 342 8.59 1.23 -3.75
N CYS A 343 9.01 1.68 -2.57
CA CYS A 343 8.88 3.07 -2.13
C CYS A 343 10.00 3.98 -2.68
N ARG A 344 10.96 3.43 -3.43
CA ARG A 344 12.11 4.13 -4.03
C ARG A 344 12.99 4.87 -3.03
N GLN A 345 13.06 4.35 -1.80
CA GLN A 345 13.96 4.85 -0.75
C GLN A 345 15.33 4.18 -0.84
N TYR A 346 15.36 2.89 -1.17
CA TYR A 346 16.58 2.07 -1.29
C TYR A 346 17.49 2.10 -0.06
N ASP A 347 16.94 2.39 1.13
CA ASP A 347 17.67 2.34 2.39
C ASP A 347 17.52 0.96 3.00
N PHE A 348 18.41 0.03 2.63
CA PHE A 348 18.35 -1.35 3.12
C PHE A 348 18.91 -1.53 4.54
N ALA A 349 19.53 -0.48 5.09
CA ALA A 349 20.04 -0.42 6.45
C ALA A 349 19.10 0.37 7.38
N ASP A 350 17.87 0.60 6.94
CA ASP A 350 16.86 1.41 7.62
C ASP A 350 16.73 1.08 9.13
N PRO A 351 16.70 -0.19 9.58
CA PRO A 351 16.43 -0.47 10.99
C PRO A 351 17.68 -0.30 11.83
N GLU A 352 18.88 -0.39 11.25
CA GLU A 352 20.10 -0.02 11.96
C GLU A 352 20.11 1.50 12.22
N ALA A 353 19.68 2.28 11.23
CA ALA A 353 19.57 3.72 11.36
C ALA A 353 18.48 4.13 12.37
N GLU A 354 17.31 3.49 12.34
CA GLU A 354 16.23 3.69 13.32
C GLU A 354 16.67 3.29 14.74
N VAL A 355 17.31 2.12 14.90
CA VAL A 355 17.86 1.68 16.19
C VAL A 355 18.86 2.68 16.75
N ASN A 356 19.69 3.30 15.91
CA ASN A 356 20.64 4.32 16.37
C ASN A 356 19.94 5.58 16.89
N VAL A 357 18.82 5.98 16.26
CA VAL A 357 17.97 7.07 16.78
C VAL A 357 17.40 6.67 18.14
N LEU A 358 16.77 5.50 18.22
CA LEU A 358 16.11 4.99 19.43
C LEU A 358 17.07 4.78 20.60
N LYS A 359 18.33 4.40 20.35
CA LYS A 359 19.35 4.27 21.42
C LYS A 359 19.68 5.58 22.13
N THR A 360 19.36 6.71 21.51
CA THR A 360 19.68 8.06 22.04
C THR A 360 18.45 8.89 22.38
N ILE A 361 17.24 8.39 22.05
CA ILE A 361 15.99 9.13 22.21
C ILE A 361 15.68 9.35 23.70
N LYS A 362 15.24 10.56 24.02
CA LYS A 362 14.76 10.91 25.36
C LYS A 362 13.25 11.05 25.38
N LYS A 363 12.66 10.81 26.55
CA LYS A 363 11.22 10.96 26.77
C LYS A 363 10.72 12.36 26.42
N GLU A 364 11.51 13.40 26.72
CA GLU A 364 11.17 14.79 26.40
C GLU A 364 11.13 15.04 24.88
N GLU A 365 11.95 14.34 24.09
CA GLU A 365 11.95 14.45 22.63
C GLU A 365 10.72 13.78 22.01
N VAL A 366 10.29 12.65 22.58
CA VAL A 366 9.04 11.98 22.19
C VAL A 366 7.84 12.86 22.51
N LEU A 367 7.78 13.45 23.71
CA LEU A 367 6.73 14.40 24.09
C LEU A 367 6.73 15.64 23.19
N ALA A 368 7.90 16.23 22.91
CA ALA A 368 8.00 17.38 22.03
C ALA A 368 7.61 17.06 20.57
N PHE A 369 7.83 15.82 20.13
CA PHE A 369 7.35 15.35 18.84
C PHE A 369 5.82 15.21 18.85
N TYR A 370 5.26 14.56 19.88
CA TYR A 370 3.82 14.39 20.08
C TYR A 370 3.12 15.75 20.08
N ASP A 371 3.58 16.69 20.91
CA ASP A 371 3.02 18.05 21.05
C ASP A 371 3.10 18.88 19.76
N ARG A 372 4.13 18.67 18.94
CA ARG A 372 4.28 19.39 17.66
C ARG A 372 3.22 18.98 16.66
N GLN A 373 2.87 17.70 16.66
CA GLN A 373 1.89 17.12 15.74
C GLN A 373 0.46 17.29 16.29
N GLU A 374 0.31 17.30 17.61
CA GLU A 374 -0.92 17.67 18.34
C GLU A 374 -1.14 19.18 18.49
N MET A 375 -0.38 20.05 17.81
CA MET A 375 -0.62 21.50 17.85
C MET A 375 -1.88 21.93 17.07
N LEU A 376 -2.99 21.23 17.29
CA LEU A 376 -4.27 21.83 17.70
C LEU A 376 -4.99 20.90 18.68
N THR A 377 -4.77 21.16 19.96
CA THR A 377 -5.85 20.99 20.94
C THR A 377 -7.09 21.70 20.40
N LEU A 378 -8.11 20.89 20.10
CA LEU A 378 -9.49 21.29 19.93
C LEU A 378 -9.89 22.27 21.05
N PHE A 379 -10.50 23.38 20.67
CA PHE A 379 -11.52 24.19 21.37
C PHE A 379 -11.44 25.67 20.97
N GLN A 380 -11.63 25.97 19.68
CA GLN A 380 -12.40 27.16 19.27
C GLN A 380 -13.21 26.82 18.02
N SER A 381 -14.47 26.48 18.28
CA SER A 381 -15.55 26.45 17.30
C SER A 381 -15.42 27.60 16.28
N LYS A 382 -15.12 27.25 15.03
CA LYS A 382 -15.62 28.03 13.89
C LYS A 382 -16.46 27.08 13.07
N GLU A 383 -17.76 27.10 13.39
CA GLU A 383 -18.79 26.74 12.42
C GLU A 383 -18.47 27.49 11.10
N VAL A 384 -18.40 26.73 10.01
CA VAL A 384 -18.57 27.25 8.65
C VAL A 384 -19.78 26.56 8.05
#